data_AF-A0A7C5I7P4-F1
#
_entry.id   AF-A0A7C5I7P4-F1
#
_cell.length_a   1.000
_cell.length_b   1.000
_cell.length_c   1.000
_cell.angle_alpha   90.00
_cell.angle_beta   90.00
_cell.angle_gamma   90.00
#
_symmetry.space_group_name_H-M   'P 1'
#
loop_
_entity.id
_entity.type
_entity.pdbx_description
1 polymer ?
#
loop_
_entity_poly.entity_id
_entity_poly.type
_entity_poly.pdbx_seq_one_letter_code
_entity_poly.pdbx_strand_id
1 'polypeptide(L)' 'MVNVQPTSVKLRDRARRILQRVTGADEDESARLLEAAGGDVRVAIVMKRLGAGRAEAQRVLETAGGRVAEALRHGQVSH' A
#
# COMPACT_ATOMS: atom_id res chain seq x y z
N MET A 1 -17.60 -0.88 14.49
CA MET A 1 -18.42 0.12 13.77
C MET A 1 -18.07 0.03 12.29
N VAL A 2 -19.10 0.19 11.45
CA VAL A 2 -19.27 -0.31 10.09
C VAL A 2 -18.19 0.11 9.07
N ASN A 3 -17.92 -0.84 8.17
CA ASN A 3 -17.17 -0.78 6.92
C ASN A 3 -17.46 0.51 6.13
N VAL A 4 -16.61 1.54 6.27
CA VAL A 4 -16.67 2.77 5.46
C VAL A 4 -15.59 2.69 4.39
N GLN A 5 -16.03 2.51 3.14
CA GLN A 5 -15.25 2.80 1.95
C GLN A 5 -14.62 4.20 2.08
N PRO A 6 -13.33 4.40 1.78
CA PRO A 6 -12.67 5.70 1.92
C PRO A 6 -13.10 6.67 0.80
N THR A 7 -14.37 7.03 0.76
CA THR A 7 -14.92 8.10 -0.10
C THR A 7 -14.73 9.49 0.51
N SER A 8 -14.35 9.58 1.80
CA SER A 8 -14.07 10.86 2.45
C SER A 8 -12.60 11.26 2.26
N VAL A 9 -12.36 12.45 1.70
CA VAL A 9 -11.04 13.09 1.53
C VAL A 9 -10.14 12.91 2.76
N LYS A 10 -10.70 12.98 3.98
CA LYS A 10 -10.01 12.77 5.25
C LYS A 10 -9.35 11.39 5.40
N LEU A 11 -9.97 10.33 4.89
CA LEU A 11 -9.42 8.97 4.94
C LEU A 11 -8.27 8.80 3.93
N ARG A 12 -8.35 9.45 2.77
CA ARG A 12 -7.27 9.48 1.77
C ARG A 12 -6.07 10.30 2.28
N ASP A 13 -6.31 11.42 2.95
CA ASP A 13 -5.25 12.18 3.62
C ASP A 13 -4.56 11.37 4.70
N ARG A 14 -5.32 10.65 5.53
CA ARG A 14 -4.74 9.77 6.55
C ARG A 14 -3.91 8.65 5.93
N ALA A 15 -4.45 8.02 4.88
CA ALA A 15 -3.75 6.98 4.12
C ALA A 15 -2.43 7.49 3.54
N ARG A 16 -2.42 8.67 2.91
CA ARG A 16 -1.21 9.34 2.42
C ARG A 16 -0.20 9.58 3.54
N ARG A 17 -0.60 10.16 4.68
CA ARG A 17 0.30 10.39 5.82
C ARG A 17 0.91 9.11 6.37
N ILE A 18 0.14 8.01 6.41
CA ILE A 18 0.67 6.70 6.81
C ILE A 18 1.71 6.23 5.79
N LEU A 19 1.42 6.35 4.49
CA LEU A 19 2.37 6.02 3.43
C LEU A 19 3.68 6.79 3.61
N GLN A 20 3.62 8.12 3.70
CA GLN A 20 4.80 8.98 3.85
C GLN A 20 5.66 8.55 5.04
N ARG A 21 5.05 8.28 6.21
CA ARG A 21 5.80 7.82 7.39
C ARG A 21 6.43 6.45 7.22
N VAL A 22 5.75 5.52 6.55
CA VAL A 22 6.19 4.12 6.45
C VAL A 22 7.15 3.92 5.29
N THR A 23 7.00 4.63 4.19
CA THR A 23 7.79 4.45 2.96
C THR A 23 8.79 5.58 2.72
N GLY A 24 8.64 6.74 3.36
CA GLY A 24 9.43 7.93 3.08
C GLY A 24 9.05 8.63 1.77
N ALA A 25 7.94 8.20 1.13
CA ALA A 25 7.43 8.85 -0.08
C ALA A 25 7.01 10.30 0.20
N ASP A 26 7.13 11.16 -0.79
CA ASP A 26 6.62 12.54 -0.72
C ASP A 26 5.10 12.59 -0.90
N GLU A 27 4.55 13.81 -0.92
CA GLU A 27 3.11 14.05 -1.07
C GLU A 27 2.54 13.53 -2.39
N ASP A 28 3.18 13.90 -3.51
CA ASP A 28 2.76 13.55 -4.86
C ASP A 28 2.89 12.04 -5.10
N GLU A 29 4.01 11.46 -4.71
CA GLU A 29 4.28 10.03 -4.82
C GLU A 29 3.29 9.22 -3.98
N SER A 30 3.02 9.65 -2.74
CA SER A 30 2.02 8.99 -1.89
C SER A 30 0.61 9.05 -2.48
N ALA A 31 0.26 10.17 -3.12
CA ALA A 31 -1.03 10.30 -3.80
C ALA A 31 -1.13 9.33 -4.99
N ARG A 32 -0.10 9.30 -5.86
CA ARG A 32 -0.03 8.40 -7.02
C ARG A 32 -0.06 6.93 -6.62
N LEU A 33 0.72 6.55 -5.60
CA LEU A 33 0.74 5.19 -5.09
C LEU A 33 -0.61 4.76 -4.53
N LEU A 34 -1.27 5.64 -3.76
CA LEU A 34 -2.57 5.35 -3.18
C LEU A 34 -3.66 5.22 -4.27
N GLU A 35 -3.58 6.03 -5.33
CA GLU A 35 -4.48 5.94 -6.47
C GLU A 35 -4.25 4.67 -7.28
N ALA A 36 -2.99 4.33 -7.60
CA ALA A 36 -2.63 3.11 -8.29
C ALA A 36 -3.04 1.85 -7.50
N ALA A 37 -2.94 1.89 -6.17
CA ALA A 37 -3.40 0.85 -5.26
C ALA A 37 -4.94 0.80 -5.09
N GLY A 38 -5.69 1.72 -5.72
CA GLY A 38 -7.16 1.77 -5.60
C GLY A 38 -7.64 2.13 -4.20
N GLY A 39 -6.83 2.87 -3.45
CA GLY A 39 -7.14 3.30 -2.08
C GLY A 39 -6.69 2.35 -0.97
N ASP A 40 -6.09 1.18 -1.28
CA ASP A 40 -5.54 0.29 -0.24
C ASP A 40 -4.09 0.68 0.12
N VAL A 41 -3.91 1.15 1.34
CA VAL A 41 -2.60 1.55 1.89
C VAL A 41 -1.60 0.40 1.91
N ARG A 42 -2.04 -0.83 2.18
CA ARG A 42 -1.15 -2.00 2.28
C ARG A 42 -0.57 -2.33 0.91
N VAL A 43 -1.43 -2.33 -0.11
CA VAL A 43 -1.01 -2.55 -1.50
C VAL A 43 -0.03 -1.44 -1.92
N ALA A 44 -0.35 -0.17 -1.63
CA ALA A 44 0.54 0.95 -1.94
C ALA A 44 1.92 0.85 -1.25
N ILE A 45 1.99 0.40 0.01
CA ILE A 45 3.25 0.16 0.71
C ILE A 45 4.06 -0.94 0.03
N VAL A 46 3.42 -2.07 -0.32
CA VAL A 46 4.08 -3.19 -0.99
C VAL A 46 4.57 -2.77 -2.39
N MET A 47 3.75 -2.05 -3.16
CA MET A 47 4.14 -1.50 -4.46
C MET A 47 5.40 -0.64 -4.36
N LYS A 48 5.45 0.30 -3.41
CA LYS A 48 6.60 1.19 -3.23
C LYS A 48 7.86 0.46 -2.75
N ARG A 49 7.72 -0.48 -1.81
CA ARG A 49 8.85 -1.19 -1.21
C ARG A 49 9.45 -2.26 -2.12
N LEU A 50 8.63 -2.96 -2.90
CA LEU A 50 9.07 -4.00 -3.84
C LEU A 50 9.26 -3.47 -5.27
N GLY A 51 8.84 -2.25 -5.58
CA GLY A 51 8.83 -1.73 -6.96
C GLY A 51 7.82 -2.46 -7.86
N ALA A 52 6.83 -3.14 -7.27
CA ALA A 52 5.89 -3.99 -7.99
C ALA A 52 4.64 -3.23 -8.45
N GLY A 53 4.03 -3.70 -9.54
CA GLY A 53 2.72 -3.21 -9.98
C GLY A 53 1.60 -3.63 -9.03
N ARG A 54 0.42 -2.99 -9.16
CA ARG A 54 -0.75 -3.26 -8.30
C ARG A 54 -1.09 -4.74 -8.21
N ALA A 55 -1.21 -5.43 -9.35
CA ALA A 55 -1.62 -6.83 -9.40
C ALA A 55 -0.62 -7.76 -8.70
N GLU A 56 0.67 -7.45 -8.76
CA GLU A 56 1.70 -8.22 -8.09
C GLU A 56 1.74 -7.93 -6.59
N ALA A 57 1.69 -6.66 -6.20
CA ALA A 57 1.59 -6.27 -4.79
C ALA A 57 0.34 -6.89 -4.12
N GLN A 58 -0.78 -6.95 -4.84
CA GLN A 58 -1.99 -7.61 -4.37
C GLN A 58 -1.78 -9.11 -4.15
N ARG A 59 -1.21 -9.82 -5.13
CA ARG A 59 -0.90 -11.25 -5.03
C ARG A 59 0.02 -11.55 -3.86
N VAL A 60 1.11 -10.80 -3.72
CA VAL A 60 2.07 -10.98 -2.62
C VAL A 60 1.40 -10.72 -1.27
N LEU A 61 0.55 -9.70 -1.19
CA LEU A 61 -0.21 -9.39 0.03
C LEU A 61 -1.23 -10.49 0.36
N GLU A 62 -1.88 -11.08 -0.64
CA GLU A 62 -2.82 -12.20 -0.47
C GLU A 62 -2.10 -13.46 0.00
N THR A 63 -0.96 -13.83 -0.62
CA THR A 63 -0.12 -14.95 -0.17
C THR A 63 0.37 -14.77 1.26
N ALA A 64 0.62 -13.52 1.66
CA ALA A 64 1.01 -13.13 3.02
C ALA A 64 -0.17 -13.03 4.02
N GLY A 65 -1.38 -13.40 3.62
CA GLY A 65 -2.58 -13.34 4.48
C GLY A 65 -2.97 -11.90 4.87
N GLY A 66 -2.69 -10.93 4.02
CA GLY A 66 -2.99 -9.51 4.26
C GLY A 66 -1.98 -8.78 5.14
N ARG A 67 -0.87 -9.42 5.53
CA ARG A 67 0.16 -8.85 6.40
C ARG A 67 1.29 -8.24 5.57
N VAL A 68 1.42 -6.90 5.62
CA VAL A 68 2.47 -6.18 4.88
C VAL A 68 3.88 -6.65 5.25
N ALA A 69 4.17 -6.89 6.53
CA ALA A 69 5.50 -7.34 6.94
C ALA A 69 5.89 -8.71 6.34
N GLU A 70 4.95 -9.65 6.26
CA GLU A 70 5.17 -10.93 5.59
C GLU A 70 5.29 -10.75 4.08
N ALA A 71 4.43 -9.91 3.48
CA ALA A 71 4.46 -9.61 2.05
C ALA A 71 5.83 -9.08 1.60
N LEU A 72 6.43 -8.18 2.39
CA LEU A 72 7.76 -7.66 2.12
C LEU A 72 8.84 -8.74 2.26
N ARG A 73 8.74 -9.62 3.28
CA ARG A 73 9.66 -10.76 3.40
C ARG A 73 9.59 -11.67 2.17
N HIS A 74 8.40 -12.10 1.78
CA HIS A 74 8.19 -13.01 0.65
C HIS A 74 8.60 -12.39 -0.70
N GLY A 75 8.33 -11.10 -0.91
CA GLY A 75 8.70 -10.39 -2.13
C GLY A 75 10.19 -10.07 -2.25
N GLN A 76 10.94 -10.07 -1.14
CA GLN A 76 12.39 -9.85 -1.14
C GLN A 76 13.21 -11.13 -1.39
N VAL A 77 12.61 -12.33 -1.35
CA VAL A 77 13.34 -13.62 -1.52
C VAL A 77 13.53 -14.01 -2.99
N SER A 78 13.48 -13.07 -3.94
CA SER A 78 13.77 -13.33 -5.36
C SER A 78 15.19 -12.92 -5.79
N HIS A 79 16.15 -12.92 -4.86
CA HIS A 79 17.58 -12.80 -5.19
C HIS A 79 18.40 -13.93 -4.55
#